data_AF-A0A8C7XN00-F1
#
_entry.id   AF-A0A8C7XN00-F1
#
_cell.length_a   1.000
_cell.length_b   1.000
_cell.length_c   1.000
_cell.angle_alpha   90.00
_cell.angle_beta   90.00
_cell.angle_gamma   90.00
#
_symmetry.space_group_name_H-M   'P 1'
#
loop_
_entity.id
_entity.type
_entity.pdbx_description
1 polymer ?
#
loop_
_entity_poly.entity_id
_entity_poly.type
_entity_poly.pdbx_seq_one_letter_code
_entity_poly.pdbx_strand_id
1 'polypeptide(L)'
;MVTLFVASFPLAPLFALLNNIIEIRLDAKKFVKELRRPVAAKAKNIGIWYNLLRGLSKVAVIVNAFVIAFTSDFIPRLVYQYTYSPDGTLHGFVNHTLSVFNVRDFEPDTQPIYPNHLGFNVETCRYKDYREPPWSSTPYELSKEFWSILAVRLAFVIVFQNVVMLMSDFVDWLIPDIPKDITLQIHKEKIHMMELFMKEEQGKRRAARDSRGLYNCNSPTSDGQSPPQPRSRPNTHARVGW
;
A
#
# COMPACT_ATOMS: atom_id res chain seq x y z
N MET A 1 -10.67 -6.55 -3.12
CA MET A 1 -11.84 -7.33 -2.66
C MET A 1 -11.53 -8.12 -1.40
N VAL A 2 -10.58 -9.06 -1.42
CA VAL A 2 -10.22 -9.88 -0.24
C VAL A 2 -9.83 -9.04 0.98
N THR A 3 -9.01 -8.00 0.77
CA THR A 3 -8.58 -7.10 1.86
C THR A 3 -9.65 -6.10 2.30
N LEU A 4 -10.69 -5.86 1.49
CA LEU A 4 -11.70 -4.82 1.76
C LEU A 4 -12.87 -5.30 2.63
N PHE A 5 -13.11 -6.62 2.68
CA PHE A 5 -14.28 -7.20 3.35
C PHE A 5 -13.93 -8.36 4.29
N VAL A 6 -12.65 -8.54 4.62
CA VAL A 6 -12.21 -9.63 5.50
C VAL A 6 -12.83 -9.54 6.89
N ALA A 7 -13.10 -8.32 7.37
CA ALA A 7 -13.77 -8.09 8.66
C ALA A 7 -15.21 -8.63 8.71
N SER A 8 -15.87 -8.73 7.55
CA SER A 8 -17.26 -9.20 7.44
C SER A 8 -17.35 -10.67 7.03
N PHE A 9 -16.37 -11.19 6.28
CA PHE A 9 -16.37 -12.57 5.80
C PHE A 9 -14.98 -13.23 5.89
N PRO A 10 -14.70 -14.02 6.95
CA PRO A 10 -13.37 -14.59 7.19
C PRO A 10 -12.96 -15.67 6.18
N LEU A 11 -13.91 -16.23 5.43
CA LEU A 11 -13.68 -17.26 4.40
C LEU A 11 -13.31 -16.68 3.02
N ALA A 12 -13.33 -15.35 2.83
CA ALA A 12 -12.97 -14.71 1.56
C ALA A 12 -11.60 -15.12 1.01
N PRO A 13 -10.52 -15.26 1.84
CA PRO A 13 -9.21 -15.66 1.34
C PRO A 13 -9.17 -17.06 0.75
N LEU A 14 -9.99 -17.99 1.26
CA LEU A 14 -10.09 -19.35 0.75
C LEU A 14 -10.63 -19.35 -0.69
N PHE A 15 -11.71 -18.61 -0.93
CA PHE A 15 -12.30 -18.50 -2.28
C PHE A 15 -11.37 -17.77 -3.25
N ALA A 16 -10.65 -16.76 -2.78
CA ALA A 16 -9.63 -16.10 -3.60
C ALA A 16 -8.49 -17.05 -3.98
N LEU A 17 -8.04 -17.90 -3.06
CA LEU A 17 -7.01 -18.90 -3.32
C LEU A 17 -7.48 -19.94 -4.35
N LEU A 18 -8.70 -20.46 -4.20
CA LEU A 18 -9.28 -21.39 -5.17
C LEU A 18 -9.43 -20.74 -6.55
N ASN A 19 -9.90 -19.50 -6.60
CA ASN A 19 -10.02 -18.75 -7.85
C ASN A 19 -8.64 -18.56 -8.51
N ASN A 20 -7.62 -18.13 -7.75
CA ASN A 20 -6.27 -17.95 -8.26
C ASN A 20 -5.67 -19.25 -8.82
N ILE A 21 -5.91 -20.41 -8.18
CA ILE A 21 -5.44 -21.71 -8.68
C ILE A 21 -6.06 -22.04 -10.04
N ILE A 22 -7.37 -21.82 -10.17
CA ILE A 22 -8.09 -22.06 -11.43
C ILE A 22 -7.63 -21.05 -12.50
N GLU A 23 -7.49 -19.78 -12.13
CA GLU A 23 -7.11 -18.67 -13.01
C GLU A 23 -5.72 -18.88 -13.62
N ILE A 24 -4.72 -19.29 -12.83
CA ILE A 24 -3.37 -19.63 -13.34
C ILE A 24 -3.43 -20.70 -14.45
N ARG A 25 -4.30 -21.71 -14.30
CA ARG A 25 -4.43 -22.80 -15.28
C ARG A 25 -5.18 -22.35 -16.53
N LEU A 26 -6.23 -21.55 -16.36
CA LEU A 26 -7.01 -21.01 -17.46
C LEU A 26 -6.19 -20.03 -18.29
N ASP A 27 -5.45 -19.11 -17.66
CA ASP A 27 -4.58 -18.16 -18.35
C ASP A 27 -3.46 -18.88 -19.12
N ALA A 28 -2.84 -19.90 -18.53
CA ALA A 28 -1.85 -20.71 -19.23
C ALA A 28 -2.45 -21.41 -20.47
N LYS A 29 -3.64 -22.00 -20.35
CA LYS A 29 -4.34 -22.64 -21.48
C LYS A 29 -4.67 -21.63 -22.57
N LYS A 30 -5.14 -20.44 -22.20
CA LYS A 30 -5.45 -19.34 -23.12
C LYS A 30 -4.22 -18.87 -23.89
N PHE A 31 -3.08 -18.66 -23.23
CA PHE A 31 -1.83 -18.27 -23.89
C PHE A 31 -1.27 -19.33 -24.83
N VAL A 32 -1.48 -20.62 -24.54
CA VAL A 32 -0.94 -21.72 -25.35
C VAL A 32 -1.86 -22.11 -26.51
N LYS A 33 -3.18 -22.11 -26.30
CA LYS A 33 -4.15 -22.67 -27.27
C LYS A 33 -4.97 -21.63 -28.03
N GLU A 34 -5.19 -20.44 -27.46
CA GLU A 34 -6.17 -19.49 -28.00
C GLU A 34 -5.53 -18.22 -28.56
N LEU A 35 -4.40 -17.77 -28.01
CA LEU A 35 -3.75 -16.53 -28.40
C LEU A 35 -2.55 -16.76 -29.33
N ARG A 36 -2.35 -15.84 -30.29
CA ARG A 36 -1.11 -15.78 -31.07
C ARG A 36 0.05 -15.32 -30.18
N ARG A 37 1.25 -15.86 -30.44
CA ARG A 37 2.46 -15.55 -29.67
C ARG A 37 2.72 -14.03 -29.60
N PRO A 38 2.76 -13.43 -28.39
CA PRO A 38 3.11 -12.02 -28.22
C PRO A 38 4.61 -11.78 -28.42
N VAL A 39 4.97 -10.55 -28.78
CA VAL A 39 6.38 -10.13 -28.89
C VAL A 39 6.96 -9.96 -27.49
N ALA A 40 8.13 -10.53 -27.25
CA ALA A 40 8.78 -10.48 -25.95
C ALA A 40 9.26 -9.05 -25.63
N ALA A 41 8.70 -8.45 -24.59
CA ALA A 41 9.15 -7.18 -24.01
C ALA A 41 9.82 -7.45 -22.65
N LYS A 42 10.95 -6.79 -22.38
CA LYS A 42 11.61 -6.85 -21.07
C LYS A 42 11.06 -5.76 -20.16
N ALA A 43 10.48 -6.15 -19.04
CA ALA A 43 10.03 -5.23 -17.99
C ALA A 43 10.73 -5.58 -16.67
N LYS A 44 11.24 -4.57 -15.96
CA LYS A 44 11.92 -4.75 -14.67
C LYS A 44 10.93 -4.95 -13.52
N ASN A 45 9.75 -4.31 -13.59
CA ASN A 45 8.72 -4.28 -12.54
C ASN A 45 7.32 -4.36 -13.17
N ILE A 46 6.31 -4.64 -12.34
CA ILE A 46 4.89 -4.62 -12.72
C ILE A 46 4.36 -3.22 -13.09
N GLY A 47 5.14 -2.16 -12.78
CA GLY A 47 4.83 -0.78 -13.15
C GLY A 47 3.76 -0.13 -12.27
N ILE A 48 2.79 0.57 -12.89
CA ILE A 48 1.76 1.34 -12.20
C ILE A 48 0.91 0.50 -11.24
N TRP A 49 0.75 -0.79 -11.52
CA TRP A 49 -0.01 -1.72 -10.68
C TRP A 49 0.52 -1.78 -9.24
N TYR A 50 1.82 -1.58 -9.02
CA TYR A 50 2.38 -1.53 -7.67
C TYR A 50 1.82 -0.35 -6.87
N ASN A 51 1.80 0.84 -7.46
CA ASN A 51 1.25 2.04 -6.83
C ASN A 51 -0.26 1.90 -6.57
N LEU A 52 -0.98 1.27 -7.49
CA LEU A 52 -2.41 0.99 -7.32
C LEU A 52 -2.67 0.01 -6.17
N LEU A 53 -1.93 -1.11 -6.10
CA LEU A 53 -2.07 -2.10 -5.02
C LEU A 53 -1.70 -1.49 -3.66
N ARG A 54 -0.66 -0.65 -3.61
CA ARG A 54 -0.28 0.09 -2.39
C ARG A 54 -1.37 1.06 -1.95
N GLY A 55 -1.94 1.82 -2.88
CA GLY A 55 -3.08 2.71 -2.61
C GLY A 55 -4.30 1.96 -2.12
N LEU A 56 -4.69 0.88 -2.80
CA LEU A 56 -5.81 0.01 -2.42
C LEU A 56 -5.63 -0.58 -1.02
N SER A 57 -4.40 -0.93 -0.62
CA SER A 57 -4.10 -1.46 0.71
C SER A 57 -4.36 -0.41 1.79
N LYS A 58 -3.95 0.85 1.58
CA LYS A 58 -4.22 1.95 2.53
C LYS A 58 -5.71 2.27 2.63
N VAL A 59 -6.41 2.33 1.49
CA VAL A 59 -7.87 2.55 1.46
C VAL A 59 -8.60 1.40 2.16
N ALA A 60 -8.12 0.17 2.02
CA ALA A 60 -8.74 -0.98 2.67
C ALA A 60 -8.72 -0.90 4.20
N VAL A 61 -7.66 -0.36 4.80
CA VAL A 61 -7.62 -0.12 6.26
C VAL A 61 -8.74 0.82 6.69
N ILE A 62 -8.94 1.91 5.94
CA ILE A 62 -10.00 2.90 6.23
C ILE A 62 -11.38 2.26 6.11
N VAL A 63 -11.65 1.56 5.01
CA VAL A 63 -12.96 0.92 4.77
C VAL A 63 -13.28 -0.10 5.86
N ASN A 64 -12.34 -0.98 6.22
CA ASN A 64 -12.57 -1.96 7.28
C ASN A 64 -12.82 -1.30 8.64
N ALA A 65 -12.16 -0.18 8.95
CA ALA A 65 -12.41 0.57 10.18
C ALA A 65 -13.87 1.07 10.24
N PHE A 66 -14.36 1.65 9.15
CA PHE A 66 -15.75 2.10 9.05
C PHE A 66 -16.75 0.93 9.11
N VAL A 67 -16.45 -0.20 8.45
CA VAL A 67 -17.27 -1.41 8.53
C VAL A 67 -17.39 -1.85 9.99
N ILE A 68 -16.28 -1.97 10.72
CA ILE A 68 -16.31 -2.39 12.13
C ILE A 68 -17.05 -1.36 13.00
N ALA A 69 -16.84 -0.06 12.78
CA ALA A 69 -17.45 0.98 13.62
C ALA A 69 -18.96 1.13 13.39
N PHE A 70 -19.41 1.13 12.14
CA PHE A 70 -20.79 1.50 11.78
C PHE A 70 -21.69 0.30 11.46
N THR A 71 -21.15 -0.77 10.87
CA THR A 71 -21.97 -1.93 10.48
C THR A 71 -22.03 -3.00 11.56
N SER A 72 -20.99 -3.11 12.39
CA SER A 72 -20.96 -4.05 13.52
C SER A 72 -21.62 -3.47 14.77
N ASP A 73 -22.29 -4.32 15.53
CA ASP A 73 -22.78 -4.00 16.88
C ASP A 73 -21.65 -4.04 17.93
N PHE A 74 -20.38 -4.15 17.53
CA PHE A 74 -19.24 -4.21 18.44
C PHE A 74 -19.14 -2.95 19.34
N ILE A 75 -19.14 -1.76 18.75
CA ILE A 75 -18.98 -0.50 19.51
C ILE A 75 -20.13 -0.25 20.48
N PRO A 76 -21.42 -0.34 20.08
CA PRO A 76 -22.53 -0.15 21.01
C PRO A 76 -22.54 -1.16 22.17
N ARG A 77 -22.19 -2.44 21.90
CA ARG A 77 -22.08 -3.47 22.94
C ARG A 77 -20.97 -3.15 23.93
N LEU A 78 -19.82 -2.70 23.44
CA LEU A 78 -18.69 -2.29 24.27
C LEU A 78 -19.06 -1.11 25.16
N VAL A 79 -19.68 -0.06 24.59
CA VAL A 79 -20.11 1.13 25.33
C VAL A 79 -21.15 0.75 26.40
N TYR A 80 -22.12 -0.10 26.07
CA TYR A 80 -23.09 -0.62 27.03
C TYR A 80 -22.41 -1.35 28.19
N GLN A 81 -21.51 -2.27 27.87
CA GLN A 81 -20.82 -3.10 28.85
C GLN A 81 -19.96 -2.27 29.82
N TYR A 82 -19.28 -1.23 29.32
CA TYR A 82 -18.39 -0.40 30.14
C TYR A 82 -19.10 0.74 30.89
N THR A 83 -20.18 1.30 30.33
CA THR A 83 -20.78 2.54 30.86
C THR A 83 -22.10 2.29 31.58
N TYR A 84 -22.90 1.31 31.12
CA TYR A 84 -24.28 1.14 31.55
C TYR A 84 -24.54 -0.19 32.27
N SER A 85 -23.72 -1.22 32.02
CA SER A 85 -23.90 -2.52 32.66
C SER A 85 -23.39 -2.52 34.11
N PRO A 86 -24.23 -2.88 35.10
CA PRO A 86 -23.81 -2.93 36.51
C PRO A 86 -22.80 -4.05 36.78
N ASP A 87 -22.93 -5.18 36.06
CA ASP A 87 -22.13 -6.39 36.27
C ASP A 87 -21.05 -6.57 35.18
N GLY A 88 -20.94 -5.63 34.23
CA GLY A 88 -20.10 -5.78 33.04
C GLY A 88 -20.55 -6.91 32.11
N THR A 89 -21.80 -7.36 32.21
CA THR A 89 -22.39 -8.37 31.32
C THR A 89 -23.25 -7.72 30.24
N LEU A 90 -23.61 -8.48 29.21
CA LEU A 90 -24.50 -8.01 28.14
C LEU A 90 -26.00 -8.17 28.48
N HIS A 91 -26.34 -8.51 29.72
CA HIS A 91 -27.73 -8.61 30.15
C HIS A 91 -28.44 -7.27 30.03
N GLY A 92 -29.63 -7.26 29.42
CA GLY A 92 -30.41 -6.04 29.20
C GLY A 92 -30.01 -5.21 27.97
N PHE A 93 -28.94 -5.57 27.25
CA PHE A 93 -28.45 -4.80 26.08
C PHE A 93 -29.53 -4.56 25.02
N VAL A 94 -30.33 -5.59 24.70
CA VAL A 94 -31.41 -5.47 23.71
C VAL A 94 -32.48 -4.48 24.20
N ASN A 95 -32.83 -4.52 25.49
CA ASN A 95 -33.82 -3.61 26.06
C ASN A 95 -33.33 -2.15 26.07
N HIS A 96 -32.03 -1.94 26.28
CA HIS A 96 -31.38 -0.63 26.20
C HIS A 96 -31.24 -0.10 24.76
N THR A 97 -30.98 -0.97 23.79
CA THR A 97 -30.77 -0.57 22.39
C THR A 97 -32.09 -0.22 21.67
N LEU A 98 -33.23 -0.65 22.22
CA LEU A 98 -34.54 -0.49 21.61
C LEU A 98 -35.29 0.73 22.18
N SER A 99 -35.51 1.73 21.34
CA SER A 99 -36.38 2.87 21.64
C SER A 99 -37.86 2.48 21.54
N VAL A 100 -38.70 3.20 22.29
CA VAL A 100 -40.15 2.96 22.38
C VAL A 100 -40.88 3.98 21.53
N PHE A 101 -41.83 3.51 20.73
CA PHE A 101 -42.71 4.34 19.91
C PHE A 101 -44.16 4.09 20.29
N ASN A 102 -44.94 5.16 20.47
CA ASN A 102 -46.37 5.07 20.72
C ASN A 102 -47.10 5.00 19.38
N VAL A 103 -47.93 3.97 19.18
CA VAL A 103 -48.66 3.74 17.93
C VAL A 103 -49.65 4.88 17.62
N ARG A 104 -50.03 5.69 18.60
CA ARG A 104 -50.90 6.85 18.39
C ARG A 104 -50.22 8.02 17.66
N ASP A 105 -48.89 8.04 17.62
CA ASP A 105 -48.10 9.15 17.08
C ASP A 105 -47.71 8.93 15.60
N PHE A 106 -48.35 7.98 14.92
CA PHE A 106 -48.18 7.82 13.47
C PHE A 106 -48.74 9.02 12.72
N GLU A 107 -48.03 9.46 11.68
CA GLU A 107 -48.54 10.45 10.76
C GLU A 107 -49.78 9.89 10.03
N PRO A 108 -50.81 10.71 9.74
CA PRO A 108 -51.98 10.25 9.01
C PRO A 108 -51.58 9.47 7.75
N ASP A 109 -52.28 8.36 7.49
CA ASP A 109 -52.04 7.44 6.35
C ASP A 109 -50.72 6.63 6.33
N THR A 110 -49.85 6.74 7.36
CA THR A 110 -48.62 5.92 7.46
C THR A 110 -48.75 4.68 8.35
N GLN A 111 -49.92 4.50 8.96
CA GLN A 111 -50.23 3.41 9.87
C GLN A 111 -50.30 2.05 9.14
N PRO A 112 -49.98 0.93 9.84
CA PRO A 112 -49.98 -0.39 9.23
C PRO A 112 -51.39 -0.79 8.75
N ILE A 113 -51.47 -1.34 7.52
CA ILE A 113 -52.73 -1.79 6.88
C ILE A 113 -53.47 -2.82 7.75
N TYR A 114 -52.72 -3.65 8.49
CA TYR A 114 -53.26 -4.68 9.39
C TYR A 114 -52.71 -4.49 10.81
N PRO A 115 -53.28 -3.57 11.61
CA PRO A 115 -52.77 -3.24 12.95
C PRO A 115 -52.90 -4.42 13.93
N ASN A 116 -53.90 -5.28 13.74
CA ASN A 116 -54.22 -6.41 14.64
C ASN A 116 -53.76 -7.77 14.10
N HIS A 117 -52.72 -7.82 13.29
CA HIS A 117 -52.21 -9.08 12.71
C HIS A 117 -51.82 -10.13 13.77
N LEU A 118 -51.46 -9.70 14.99
CA LEU A 118 -51.13 -10.57 16.12
C LEU A 118 -52.35 -11.01 16.95
N GLY A 119 -53.56 -10.57 16.62
CA GLY A 119 -54.79 -10.90 17.35
C GLY A 119 -55.08 -10.04 18.60
N PHE A 120 -54.28 -9.00 18.84
CA PHE A 120 -54.49 -8.01 19.91
C PHE A 120 -54.04 -6.61 19.49
N ASN A 121 -54.56 -5.58 20.16
CA ASN A 121 -54.20 -4.19 19.91
C ASN A 121 -52.81 -3.89 20.51
N VAL A 122 -51.89 -3.40 19.69
CA VAL A 122 -50.54 -2.99 20.12
C VAL A 122 -50.55 -1.50 20.46
N GLU A 123 -50.22 -1.16 21.70
CA GLU A 123 -50.16 0.25 22.16
C GLU A 123 -48.79 0.89 21.90
N THR A 124 -47.72 0.13 22.11
CA THR A 124 -46.34 0.59 21.92
C THR A 124 -45.55 -0.41 21.11
N CYS A 125 -44.75 0.07 20.16
CA CYS A 125 -43.78 -0.75 19.43
C CYS A 125 -42.35 -0.32 19.75
N ARG A 126 -41.38 -1.17 19.42
CA ARG A 126 -39.96 -0.91 19.69
C ARG A 126 -39.15 -1.02 18.41
N TYR A 127 -38.20 -0.12 18.23
CA TYR A 127 -37.34 -0.07 17.05
C TYR A 127 -35.88 0.16 17.44
N LYS A 128 -34.97 -0.23 16.55
CA LYS A 128 -33.52 -0.14 16.80
C LYS A 128 -33.04 1.28 16.51
N ASP A 129 -33.11 2.15 17.52
CA ASP A 129 -32.53 3.50 17.49
C ASP A 129 -32.36 4.06 18.92
N TYR A 130 -31.47 5.02 19.10
CA TYR A 130 -31.21 5.69 20.38
C TYR A 130 -31.96 7.02 20.45
N ARG A 131 -33.25 6.95 20.78
CA ARG A 131 -34.14 8.11 20.88
C ARG A 131 -34.83 8.17 22.23
N GLU A 132 -35.13 9.40 22.64
CA GLU A 132 -35.83 9.64 23.89
C GLU A 132 -37.26 9.08 23.84
N PRO A 133 -37.76 8.51 24.95
CA PRO A 133 -39.07 7.88 24.99
C PRO A 133 -40.21 8.91 24.92
N PRO A 134 -41.45 8.47 24.61
CA PRO A 134 -42.59 9.36 24.40
C PRO A 134 -43.04 10.14 25.65
N TRP A 135 -42.69 9.68 26.85
CA TRP A 135 -42.99 10.36 28.11
C TRP A 135 -41.90 11.34 28.57
N SER A 136 -40.83 11.51 27.80
CA SER A 136 -39.77 12.50 28.08
C SER A 136 -40.20 13.92 27.68
N SER A 137 -39.43 14.92 28.10
CA SER A 137 -39.66 16.33 27.71
C SER A 137 -39.45 16.60 26.21
N THR A 138 -38.68 15.76 25.53
CA THR A 138 -38.28 15.88 24.12
C THR A 138 -38.51 14.54 23.42
N PRO A 139 -39.78 14.15 23.18
CA PRO A 139 -40.12 12.84 22.67
C PRO A 139 -39.54 12.63 21.27
N TYR A 140 -39.02 11.43 21.00
CA TYR A 140 -38.49 11.01 19.70
C TYR A 140 -37.24 11.74 19.19
N GLU A 141 -36.68 12.67 19.95
CA GLU A 141 -35.40 13.30 19.63
C GLU A 141 -34.22 12.34 19.87
N LEU A 142 -33.08 12.61 19.22
CA LEU A 142 -31.86 11.81 19.39
C LEU A 142 -31.35 11.95 20.82
N SER A 143 -31.18 10.81 21.50
CA SER A 143 -30.72 10.81 22.89
C SER A 143 -29.24 11.17 23.00
N LYS A 144 -28.79 11.55 24.20
CA LYS A 144 -27.36 11.76 24.51
C LYS A 144 -26.54 10.48 24.26
N GLU A 145 -27.17 9.32 24.42
CA GLU A 145 -26.56 8.00 24.16
C GLU A 145 -26.15 7.86 22.69
N PHE A 146 -26.98 8.34 21.76
CA PHE A 146 -26.69 8.33 20.33
C PHE A 146 -25.38 9.07 20.02
N TRP A 147 -25.26 10.29 20.55
CA TRP A 147 -24.09 11.14 20.35
C TRP A 147 -22.84 10.57 21.00
N SER A 148 -22.97 9.98 22.19
CA SER A 148 -21.87 9.29 22.87
C SER A 148 -21.36 8.11 22.04
N ILE A 149 -22.26 7.24 21.56
CA ILE A 149 -21.89 6.08 20.73
C ILE A 149 -21.28 6.54 19.40
N LEU A 150 -21.81 7.60 18.79
CA LEU A 150 -21.25 8.17 17.56
C LEU A 150 -19.83 8.71 17.78
N ALA A 151 -19.58 9.42 18.88
CA ALA A 151 -18.26 9.92 19.23
C ALA A 151 -17.27 8.77 19.42
N VAL A 152 -17.66 7.70 20.13
CA VAL A 152 -16.83 6.50 20.32
C VAL A 152 -16.56 5.79 18.99
N ARG A 153 -17.55 5.69 18.09
CA ARG A 153 -17.36 5.13 16.74
C ARG A 153 -16.30 5.89 15.96
N LEU A 154 -16.36 7.22 15.95
CA LEU A 154 -15.38 8.07 15.25
C LEU A 154 -13.99 7.97 15.90
N ALA A 155 -13.91 8.00 17.23
CA ALA A 155 -12.66 7.82 17.97
C ALA A 155 -12.02 6.46 17.66
N PHE A 156 -12.81 5.39 17.63
CA PHE A 156 -12.35 4.06 17.26
C PHE A 156 -11.77 4.03 15.84
N VAL A 157 -12.43 4.65 14.84
CA VAL A 157 -11.91 4.70 13.47
C VAL A 157 -10.54 5.39 13.43
N ILE A 158 -10.39 6.52 14.12
CA ILE A 158 -9.11 7.25 14.18
C ILE A 158 -8.03 6.38 14.81
N VAL A 159 -8.29 5.79 15.99
CA VAL A 159 -7.29 4.95 16.69
C VAL A 159 -6.93 3.74 15.86
N PHE A 160 -7.93 3.00 15.35
CA PHE A 160 -7.72 1.80 14.53
C PHE A 160 -6.89 2.12 13.28
N GLN A 161 -7.23 3.19 12.57
CA GLN A 161 -6.51 3.60 11.38
C GLN A 161 -5.04 3.91 11.70
N ASN A 162 -4.78 4.72 12.73
CA ASN A 162 -3.41 5.07 13.12
C ASN A 162 -2.60 3.83 13.55
N VAL A 163 -3.17 2.95 14.37
CA VAL A 163 -2.49 1.73 14.83
C VAL A 163 -2.16 0.81 13.65
N VAL A 164 -3.11 0.53 12.76
CA VAL A 164 -2.89 -0.39 11.63
C VAL A 164 -1.93 0.20 10.60
N MET A 165 -2.00 1.50 10.32
CA MET A 165 -1.05 2.16 9.44
C MET A 165 0.36 2.14 10.02
N LEU A 166 0.52 2.47 11.30
CA LEU A 166 1.82 2.41 11.98
C LEU A 166 2.41 0.99 11.97
N MET A 167 1.58 -0.03 12.22
CA MET A 167 2.03 -1.42 12.15
C MET A 167 2.45 -1.82 10.74
N SER A 168 1.72 -1.34 9.72
CA SER A 168 2.07 -1.61 8.32
C SER A 168 3.39 -0.95 7.94
N ASP A 169 3.59 0.32 8.31
CA ASP A 169 4.85 1.05 8.07
C ASP A 169 6.01 0.44 8.89
N PHE A 170 5.74 -0.11 10.07
CA PHE A 170 6.73 -0.85 10.86
C PHE A 170 7.16 -2.16 10.19
N VAL A 171 6.22 -2.91 9.59
CA VAL A 171 6.56 -4.12 8.84
C VAL A 171 7.39 -3.77 7.60
N ASP A 172 7.01 -2.71 6.87
CA ASP A 172 7.79 -2.21 5.72
C ASP A 172 9.21 -1.78 6.15
N TRP A 173 9.38 -1.25 7.36
CA TRP A 173 10.70 -0.91 7.91
C TRP A 173 11.52 -2.14 8.33
N LEU A 174 10.87 -3.18 8.87
CA LEU A 174 11.53 -4.39 9.37
C LEU A 174 12.06 -5.28 8.25
N ILE A 175 11.33 -5.37 7.13
CA ILE A 175 11.66 -6.26 6.02
C ILE A 175 12.48 -5.48 4.98
N PRO A 176 13.77 -5.80 4.78
CA PRO A 176 14.57 -5.13 3.77
C PRO A 176 14.07 -5.47 2.36
N ASP A 177 13.88 -4.44 1.52
CA ASP A 177 13.38 -4.58 0.15
C ASP A 177 14.22 -5.52 -0.75
N ILE A 178 15.51 -5.68 -0.46
CA ILE A 178 16.43 -6.51 -1.24
C ILE A 178 17.01 -7.62 -0.36
N PRO A 179 16.85 -8.90 -0.73
CA PRO A 179 17.45 -10.01 0.01
C PRO A 179 18.98 -10.01 -0.13
N LYS A 180 19.68 -10.38 0.95
CA LYS A 180 21.16 -10.35 1.04
C LYS A 180 21.85 -11.18 -0.04
N ASP A 181 21.27 -12.32 -0.41
CA ASP A 181 21.85 -13.24 -1.40
C ASP A 181 22.02 -12.58 -2.78
N ILE A 182 21.01 -11.81 -3.19
CA ILE A 182 21.05 -11.08 -4.48
C ILE A 182 22.06 -9.95 -4.42
N THR A 183 22.15 -9.22 -3.30
CA THR A 183 23.19 -8.21 -3.11
C THR A 183 24.59 -8.81 -3.24
N LEU A 184 24.78 -10.01 -2.68
CA LEU A 184 26.06 -10.73 -2.72
C LEU A 184 26.39 -11.20 -4.14
N GLN A 185 25.39 -11.72 -4.88
CA GLN A 185 25.56 -12.09 -6.29
C GLN A 185 25.91 -10.89 -7.17
N ILE A 186 25.16 -9.77 -7.04
CA ILE A 186 25.45 -8.53 -7.78
C ILE A 186 26.86 -8.01 -7.45
N HIS A 187 27.27 -8.09 -6.19
CA HIS A 187 28.61 -7.69 -5.78
C HIS A 187 29.70 -8.57 -6.40
N LYS A 188 29.48 -9.90 -6.40
CA LYS A 188 30.40 -10.87 -7.02
C LYS A 188 30.53 -10.64 -8.53
N GLU A 189 29.41 -10.46 -9.22
CA GLU A 189 29.40 -10.13 -10.65
C GLU A 189 30.15 -8.83 -10.95
N LYS A 190 30.00 -7.81 -10.07
CA LYS A 190 30.72 -6.54 -10.19
C LYS A 190 32.23 -6.69 -9.99
N ILE A 191 32.67 -7.50 -9.02
CA ILE A 191 34.10 -7.80 -8.81
C ILE A 191 34.68 -8.49 -10.05
N HIS A 192 34.02 -9.54 -10.54
CA HIS A 192 34.47 -10.28 -11.72
C HIS A 192 34.58 -9.37 -12.95
N MET A 193 33.62 -8.46 -13.16
CA MET A 193 33.66 -7.49 -14.25
C MET A 193 34.85 -6.51 -14.12
N MET A 194 35.10 -5.98 -12.91
CA MET A 194 36.22 -5.08 -12.63
C MET A 194 37.58 -5.73 -12.90
N GLU A 195 37.75 -7.00 -12.52
CA GLU A 195 38.99 -7.75 -12.73
C GLU A 195 39.31 -7.91 -14.22
N LEU A 196 38.30 -8.29 -15.03
CA LEU A 196 38.43 -8.40 -16.48
C LEU A 196 38.82 -7.06 -17.12
N PHE A 197 38.18 -5.97 -16.70
CA PHE A 197 38.49 -4.62 -17.18
C PHE A 197 39.94 -4.21 -16.85
N MET A 198 40.40 -4.45 -15.62
CA MET A 198 41.76 -4.14 -15.20
C MET A 198 42.81 -4.93 -15.98
N LYS A 199 42.54 -6.20 -16.30
CA LYS A 199 43.42 -7.04 -17.11
C LYS A 199 43.52 -6.54 -18.55
N GLU A 200 42.41 -6.09 -19.12
CA GLU A 200 42.38 -5.50 -20.47
C GLU A 200 43.17 -4.18 -20.53
N GLU A 201 42.96 -3.28 -19.55
CA GLU A 201 43.72 -2.03 -19.40
C GLU A 201 45.23 -2.28 -19.27
N GLN A 202 45.62 -3.26 -18.42
CA GLN A 202 47.02 -3.65 -18.29
C GLN A 202 47.58 -4.21 -19.60
N GLY A 203 46.81 -5.01 -20.34
CA GLY A 203 47.19 -5.51 -21.66
C GLY A 203 47.43 -4.38 -22.67
N LYS A 204 46.51 -3.43 -22.76
CA LYS A 204 46.64 -2.23 -23.61
C LYS A 204 47.85 -1.38 -23.24
N ARG A 205 48.08 -1.15 -21.95
CA ARG A 205 49.25 -0.40 -21.47
C ARG A 205 50.58 -1.09 -21.79
N ARG A 206 50.63 -2.42 -21.68
CA ARG A 206 51.82 -3.20 -22.07
C ARG A 206 52.07 -3.12 -23.58
N ALA A 207 51.04 -3.31 -24.40
CA ALA A 207 51.14 -3.18 -25.85
C ALA A 207 51.57 -1.77 -26.30
N ALA A 208 51.07 -0.71 -25.67
CA ALA A 208 51.50 0.67 -25.95
C ALA A 208 52.97 0.92 -25.57
N ARG A 209 53.46 0.25 -24.52
CA ARG A 209 54.86 0.32 -24.09
C ARG A 209 55.78 -0.42 -25.06
N ASP A 210 55.36 -1.60 -25.53
CA ASP A 210 56.10 -2.37 -26.54
C ASP A 210 56.13 -1.68 -27.90
N SER A 211 55.02 -1.06 -28.36
CA SER A 211 55.03 -0.23 -29.56
C SER A 211 56.00 0.95 -29.43
N ARG A 212 56.02 1.67 -28.30
CA ARG A 212 57.01 2.74 -28.06
C ARG A 212 58.44 2.23 -28.04
N GLY A 213 58.69 1.05 -27.49
CA GLY A 213 60.00 0.39 -27.53
C GLY A 213 60.45 0.06 -28.96
N LEU A 214 59.51 -0.42 -29.80
CA LEU A 214 59.78 -0.76 -31.20
C LEU A 214 60.06 0.49 -32.06
N TYR A 215 59.36 1.62 -31.82
CA TYR A 215 59.67 2.90 -32.47
C TYR A 215 61.06 3.45 -32.08
N ASN A 216 61.49 3.27 -30.82
CA ASN A 216 62.80 3.72 -30.36
C ASN A 216 63.97 2.89 -30.92
N CYS A 217 63.78 1.59 -31.17
CA CYS A 217 64.81 0.74 -31.78
C CYS A 217 65.03 0.98 -33.29
N ASN A 218 64.12 1.69 -33.96
CA ASN A 218 64.23 2.01 -35.38
C ASN A 218 64.81 3.41 -35.66
N SER A 219 65.29 4.12 -34.62
CA SER A 219 66.00 5.39 -34.79
C SER A 219 67.50 5.12 -35.03
N PRO A 220 68.07 5.42 -36.21
CA PRO A 220 69.50 5.23 -36.43
C PRO A 220 70.28 6.25 -35.60
N THR A 221 71.19 5.75 -34.77
CA THR A 221 72.28 6.53 -34.18
C THR A 221 73.30 6.79 -35.30
N SER A 222 73.47 8.05 -35.69
CA SER A 222 74.61 8.49 -36.51
C SER A 222 75.47 9.45 -35.71
N ASP A 223 76.70 9.00 -35.46
CA ASP A 223 77.80 9.75 -34.88
C ASP A 223 78.22 10.95 -35.74
N GLY A 224 78.58 12.04 -35.04
CA GLY A 224 79.72 12.90 -35.36
C GLY A 224 79.64 13.86 -36.57
N GLN A 225 79.37 15.15 -36.31
CA GLN A 225 80.19 16.30 -36.76
C GLN A 225 79.68 17.64 -36.20
N SER A 226 80.59 18.48 -35.73
CA SER A 226 80.38 19.91 -35.38
C SER A 226 80.88 20.81 -36.54
N PRO A 227 80.71 22.15 -36.49
CA PRO A 227 79.51 22.99 -36.43
C PRO A 227 79.42 23.93 -37.68
N PRO A 228 78.42 24.84 -37.79
CA PRO A 228 78.82 26.25 -37.74
C PRO A 228 77.81 27.19 -37.04
N GLN A 229 78.36 28.21 -36.36
CA GLN A 229 77.70 29.47 -35.98
C GLN A 229 78.01 30.56 -37.04
N PRO A 230 77.50 31.81 -36.95
CA PRO A 230 76.10 32.27 -36.88
C PRO A 230 75.84 33.41 -37.90
N ARG A 231 74.59 33.83 -38.16
CA ARG A 231 74.33 35.23 -38.57
C ARG A 231 72.93 35.74 -38.25
N SER A 232 72.91 36.70 -37.33
CA SER A 232 72.11 37.93 -37.25
C SER A 232 70.60 37.93 -37.55
N ARG A 233 69.85 38.12 -36.46
CA ARG A 233 68.59 38.92 -36.26
C ARG A 233 68.50 40.21 -37.12
N PRO A 234 67.35 40.94 -37.23
CA PRO A 234 66.26 41.05 -36.23
C PRO A 234 64.80 41.25 -36.70
N ASN A 235 63.90 41.11 -35.71
CA ASN A 235 62.64 41.82 -35.44
C ASN A 235 61.49 41.88 -36.47
N THR A 236 60.31 41.43 -36.01
CA THR A 236 59.14 42.31 -35.88
C THR A 236 58.11 41.82 -34.85
N HIS A 237 57.66 42.80 -34.09
CA HIS A 237 56.58 42.94 -33.10
C HIS A 237 55.28 42.11 -33.18
N ALA A 238 54.77 41.83 -31.96
CA ALA A 238 53.36 41.94 -31.50
C ALA A 238 52.33 40.94 -32.11
N ARG A 239 51.20 40.56 -31.52
CA ARG A 239 50.39 41.00 -30.37
C ARG A 239 49.31 39.90 -30.16
N VAL A 240 48.93 39.62 -28.91
CA VAL A 240 47.55 39.37 -28.37
C VAL A 240 46.62 38.37 -29.11
N GLY A 241 46.17 37.33 -28.38
CA GLY A 241 44.75 37.13 -28.00
C GLY A 241 43.94 36.42 -29.10
N TRP A 242 43.08 35.42 -28.85
CA TRP A 242 42.20 35.10 -27.73
C TRP A 242 42.13 33.58 -27.55
#